data_AF-A0A7W1DD70-F1
#
_entry.id   AF-A0A7W1DD70-F1
#
_cell.length_a   1.000
_cell.length_b   1.000
_cell.length_c   1.000
_cell.angle_alpha   90.00
_cell.angle_beta   90.00
_cell.angle_gamma   90.00
#
_symmetry.space_group_name_H-M   'P 1'
#
loop_
_entity.id
_entity.type
_entity.pdbx_description
1 polymer ?
#
loop_
_entity_poly.entity_id
_entity_poly.type
_entity_poly.pdbx_seq_one_letter_code
_entity_poly.pdbx_strand_id
1 'polypeptide(L)'
;MEIVAELKEKLDAQWLPTIYREKVRTQRTRAHRLEIAKRENRTVIQHTLLGIELKVGNKRFSCPDLSTARYLQIFARFGCQEVAVPYDITKISTLADQLESSWHKSLLFLEAAAGDKTPAVKGRMRSSLIKEMRREIAEIGAGSLMPEFKQSTKQRS
;
A
#
# COMPACT_ATOMS: atom_id res chain seq x y z
N MET A 1 -4.78 13.40 -15.72
CA MET A 1 -3.60 13.22 -16.60
C MET A 1 -3.82 11.93 -17.35
N GLU A 2 -3.84 11.99 -18.68
CA GLU A 2 -4.10 10.86 -19.59
C GLU A 2 -3.24 9.64 -19.25
N ILE A 3 -1.95 9.85 -18.96
CA ILE A 3 -1.02 8.77 -18.65
C ILE A 3 -1.42 7.89 -17.45
N VAL A 4 -2.08 8.45 -16.43
CA VAL A 4 -2.47 7.65 -15.25
C VAL A 4 -3.61 6.70 -15.61
N ALA A 5 -4.53 7.13 -16.48
CA ALA A 5 -5.62 6.29 -16.98
C ALA A 5 -5.07 5.15 -17.85
N GLU A 6 -4.13 5.45 -18.75
CA GLU A 6 -3.45 4.43 -19.56
C GLU A 6 -2.70 3.39 -18.72
N LEU A 7 -1.97 3.84 -17.68
CA LEU A 7 -1.26 2.93 -16.77
C LEU A 7 -2.25 2.03 -16.01
N LYS A 8 -3.36 2.60 -15.57
CA LYS A 8 -4.41 1.85 -14.87
C LYS A 8 -5.04 0.80 -15.78
N GLU A 9 -5.34 1.13 -17.03
CA GLU A 9 -5.85 0.18 -18.03
C GLU A 9 -4.84 -0.94 -18.33
N LYS A 10 -3.56 -0.59 -18.51
CA LYS A 10 -2.49 -1.58 -18.77
C LYS A 10 -2.24 -2.53 -17.60
N LEU A 11 -2.35 -2.02 -16.37
CA LEU A 11 -2.10 -2.82 -15.18
C LEU A 11 -3.32 -3.63 -14.76
N ASP A 12 -4.53 -3.11 -14.96
CA ASP A 12 -5.81 -3.77 -14.68
C ASP A 12 -5.84 -4.46 -13.31
N ALA A 13 -5.93 -5.80 -13.25
CA ALA A 13 -5.91 -6.59 -12.01
C ALA A 13 -4.59 -6.45 -11.21
N GLN A 14 -3.51 -6.01 -11.85
CA GLN A 14 -2.22 -5.70 -11.24
C GLN A 14 -2.12 -4.25 -10.77
N TRP A 15 -3.16 -3.42 -10.95
CA TRP A 15 -3.22 -2.08 -10.38
C TRP A 15 -3.23 -2.15 -8.85
N LEU A 16 -2.41 -1.35 -8.19
CA LEU A 16 -2.15 -1.47 -6.77
C LEU A 16 -3.42 -1.29 -5.91
N PRO A 17 -4.26 -0.26 -6.14
CA PRO A 17 -5.59 -0.16 -5.53
C PRO A 17 -6.51 -1.36 -5.79
N THR A 18 -6.45 -1.99 -6.96
CA THR A 18 -7.24 -3.20 -7.27
C THR A 18 -6.81 -4.37 -6.39
N ILE A 19 -5.49 -4.62 -6.29
CA ILE A 19 -4.93 -5.64 -5.37
C ILE A 19 -5.37 -5.35 -3.93
N TYR A 20 -5.29 -4.10 -3.49
CA TYR A 20 -5.72 -3.70 -2.15
C TYR A 20 -7.22 -3.99 -1.92
N ARG A 21 -8.09 -3.61 -2.86
CA ARG A 21 -9.53 -3.87 -2.78
C ARG A 21 -9.86 -5.36 -2.76
N GLU A 22 -9.31 -6.11 -3.70
CA GLU A 22 -9.77 -7.47 -3.98
C GLU A 22 -9.06 -8.53 -3.16
N LYS A 23 -7.81 -8.28 -2.76
CA LYS A 23 -7.00 -9.27 -2.04
C LYS A 23 -6.76 -8.90 -0.59
N VAL A 24 -6.70 -7.61 -0.23
CA VAL A 24 -6.54 -7.21 1.17
C VAL A 24 -7.91 -7.05 1.84
N ARG A 25 -8.78 -6.22 1.27
CA ARG A 25 -10.03 -5.81 1.92
C ARG A 25 -11.13 -6.89 1.93
N THR A 26 -10.99 -7.93 1.14
CA THR A 26 -11.84 -9.13 1.20
C THR A 26 -11.51 -10.05 2.39
N GLN A 27 -10.40 -9.80 3.08
CA GLN A 27 -9.99 -10.55 4.26
C GLN A 27 -10.40 -9.84 5.56
N ARG A 28 -10.26 -10.53 6.70
CA ARG A 28 -10.32 -9.88 8.01
C ARG A 28 -9.06 -9.03 8.19
N THR A 29 -9.26 -7.74 8.39
CA THR A 29 -8.18 -6.76 8.55
C THR A 29 -8.40 -5.88 9.78
N ARG A 30 -7.32 -5.29 10.26
CA ARG A 30 -7.35 -4.16 11.20
C ARG A 30 -6.93 -2.87 10.50
N ALA A 31 -7.51 -1.74 10.89
CA ALA A 31 -7.00 -0.45 10.47
C ALA A 31 -5.64 -0.19 11.16
N HIS A 32 -4.64 0.21 10.38
CA HIS A 32 -3.33 0.61 10.85
C HIS A 32 -3.05 2.04 10.42
N ARG A 33 -2.82 2.92 11.39
CA ARG A 33 -2.58 4.34 11.16
C ARG A 33 -1.08 4.64 11.13
N LEU A 34 -0.65 5.29 10.06
CA LEU A 34 0.69 5.82 9.87
C LEU A 34 0.60 7.34 9.94
N GLU A 35 1.18 7.93 10.98
CA GLU A 35 1.20 9.39 11.14
C GLU A 35 2.23 10.06 10.22
N ILE A 36 2.09 9.92 8.91
CA ILE A 36 3.06 10.38 7.91
C ILE A 36 2.44 11.48 7.04
N ALA A 37 3.27 12.22 6.31
CA ALA A 37 2.77 13.25 5.40
C ALA A 37 2.05 12.61 4.20
N LYS A 38 0.95 13.22 3.75
CA LYS A 38 0.21 12.86 2.52
C LYS A 38 0.97 13.29 1.26
N ARG A 39 2.21 12.82 1.11
CA ARG A 39 3.10 13.00 -0.05
C ARG A 39 3.94 11.74 -0.24
N GLU A 40 4.70 11.70 -1.32
CA GLU A 40 5.70 10.65 -1.47
C GLU A 40 6.72 10.74 -0.31
N ASN A 41 6.93 9.63 0.39
CA ASN A 41 7.86 9.55 1.50
C ASN A 41 9.02 8.59 1.18
N ARG A 42 10.22 8.95 1.64
CA ARG A 42 11.35 8.03 1.66
C ARG A 42 11.19 7.09 2.85
N THR A 43 11.23 5.80 2.57
CA THR A 43 11.04 4.74 3.56
C THR A 43 12.25 3.82 3.63
N VAL A 44 12.59 3.34 4.81
CA VAL A 44 13.69 2.37 5.02
C VAL A 44 13.24 1.35 6.05
N ILE A 45 13.45 0.05 5.78
CA ILE A 45 13.29 -0.99 6.79
C ILE A 45 14.62 -1.13 7.53
N GLN A 46 14.57 -1.08 8.86
CA GLN A 46 15.74 -1.20 9.73
C GLN A 46 15.65 -2.50 10.51
N HIS A 47 16.70 -3.30 10.42
CA HIS A 47 16.91 -4.45 11.31
C HIS A 47 17.66 -3.94 12.54
N THR A 48 17.03 -4.04 13.69
CA THR A 48 17.57 -3.60 14.98
C THR A 48 17.69 -4.78 15.94
N LEU A 49 18.37 -4.59 17.06
CA LEU A 49 18.43 -5.60 18.13
C LEU A 49 17.07 -5.91 18.74
N LEU A 50 16.12 -4.96 18.70
CA LEU A 50 14.78 -5.11 19.27
C LEU A 50 13.74 -5.62 18.26
N GLY A 51 14.17 -5.94 17.04
CA GLY A 51 13.29 -6.37 15.95
C GLY A 51 13.34 -5.44 14.75
N ILE A 52 12.26 -5.43 13.98
CA ILE A 52 12.18 -4.76 12.68
C ILE A 52 11.41 -3.45 12.80
N GLU A 53 11.97 -2.38 12.27
CA GLU A 53 11.32 -1.05 12.24
C GLU A 53 11.17 -0.54 10.82
N LEU A 54 10.03 0.10 10.53
CA LEU A 54 9.84 0.90 9.31
C LEU A 54 10.11 2.37 9.63
N LYS A 55 11.17 2.92 9.07
CA LYS A 55 11.50 4.36 9.15
C LYS A 55 10.88 5.12 7.99
N VAL A 56 10.16 6.21 8.30
CA VAL A 56 9.55 7.13 7.34
C VAL A 56 9.93 8.55 7.72
N GLY A 57 10.89 9.13 7.01
CA GLY A 57 11.52 10.39 7.43
C GLY A 57 12.11 10.29 8.84
N ASN A 58 11.58 11.08 9.78
CA ASN A 58 12.00 11.11 11.18
C ASN A 58 11.18 10.18 12.09
N LYS A 59 10.13 9.53 11.56
CA LYS A 59 9.28 8.61 12.33
C LYS A 59 9.73 7.17 12.14
N ARG A 60 9.54 6.35 13.17
CA ARG A 60 9.80 4.90 13.15
C ARG A 60 8.57 4.17 13.66
N PHE A 61 8.22 3.08 12.98
CA PHE A 61 7.10 2.24 13.32
C PHE A 61 7.62 0.82 13.57
N SER A 62 7.45 0.32 14.79
CA SER A 62 7.80 -1.06 15.11
C SER A 62 6.90 -2.01 14.31
N CYS A 63 7.50 -3.02 13.69
CA CYS A 63 6.82 -4.03 12.89
C CYS A 63 7.06 -5.41 13.51
N PRO A 64 6.04 -6.29 13.58
CA PRO A 64 6.21 -7.64 14.13
C PRO A 64 7.24 -8.48 13.37
N ASP A 65 7.32 -8.31 12.05
CA ASP A 65 8.18 -9.08 11.16
C ASP A 65 8.51 -8.30 9.87
N LEU A 66 9.38 -8.88 9.05
CA LEU A 66 9.84 -8.28 7.79
C LEU A 66 8.69 -8.15 6.79
N SER A 67 7.80 -9.15 6.72
CA SER A 67 6.67 -9.16 5.81
C SER A 67 5.73 -7.98 6.07
N THR A 68 5.44 -7.71 7.32
CA THR A 68 4.62 -6.58 7.77
C THR A 68 5.31 -5.25 7.47
N ALA A 69 6.63 -5.16 7.71
CA ALA A 69 7.40 -3.96 7.38
C ALA A 69 7.39 -3.67 5.87
N ARG A 70 7.58 -4.69 5.03
CA ARG A 70 7.50 -4.61 3.56
C ARG A 70 6.11 -4.18 3.08
N TYR A 71 5.07 -4.82 3.63
CA TYR A 71 3.69 -4.47 3.36
C TYR A 71 3.40 -3.00 3.66
N LEU A 72 3.72 -2.54 4.88
CA LEU A 72 3.50 -1.15 5.30
C LEU A 72 4.37 -0.16 4.53
N GLN A 73 5.58 -0.56 4.11
CA GLN A 73 6.51 0.30 3.39
C GLN A 73 5.89 0.86 2.10
N ILE A 74 5.14 0.04 1.36
CA ILE A 74 4.50 0.45 0.10
C ILE A 74 3.50 1.58 0.34
N PHE A 75 2.61 1.40 1.31
CA PHE A 75 1.62 2.41 1.66
C PHE A 75 2.25 3.68 2.24
N ALA A 76 3.28 3.51 3.08
CA ALA A 76 4.03 4.61 3.65
C ALA A 76 4.70 5.46 2.56
N ARG A 77 5.25 4.81 1.54
CA ARG A 77 5.88 5.47 0.38
C ARG A 77 4.90 6.39 -0.35
N PHE A 78 3.64 5.99 -0.49
CA PHE A 78 2.61 6.83 -1.13
C PHE A 78 2.06 7.92 -0.21
N GLY A 79 2.34 7.85 1.09
CA GLY A 79 1.76 8.73 2.09
C GLY A 79 0.31 8.36 2.41
N CYS A 80 -0.02 7.06 2.36
CA CYS A 80 -1.29 6.56 2.89
C CYS A 80 -1.20 6.57 4.42
N GLN A 81 -2.09 7.34 5.07
CA GLN A 81 -2.06 7.50 6.53
C GLN A 81 -2.84 6.44 7.28
N GLU A 82 -3.72 5.71 6.59
CA GLU A 82 -4.51 4.65 7.21
C GLU A 82 -4.71 3.54 6.19
N VAL A 83 -4.36 2.31 6.58
CA VAL A 83 -4.41 1.15 5.69
C VAL A 83 -4.88 -0.10 6.44
N ALA A 84 -5.54 -0.99 5.73
CA ALA A 84 -5.94 -2.29 6.24
C ALA A 84 -4.71 -3.21 6.32
N VAL A 85 -4.52 -3.88 7.45
CA VAL A 85 -3.50 -4.92 7.63
C VAL A 85 -4.23 -6.24 7.93
N PRO A 86 -4.01 -7.31 7.14
CA PRO A 86 -4.62 -8.62 7.41
C PRO A 86 -4.25 -9.15 8.81
N TYR A 87 -5.19 -9.84 9.46
CA TYR A 87 -4.90 -10.57 10.70
C TYR A 87 -4.08 -11.84 10.45
N ASP A 88 -4.28 -12.48 9.30
CA ASP A 88 -3.53 -13.67 8.91
C ASP A 88 -2.13 -13.26 8.43
N ILE A 89 -1.17 -13.37 9.34
CA ILE A 89 0.24 -13.01 9.09
C ILE A 89 0.88 -13.82 7.97
N THR A 90 0.39 -15.03 7.71
CA THR A 90 0.96 -15.93 6.69
C THR A 90 0.73 -15.40 5.27
N LYS A 91 -0.30 -14.56 5.09
CA LYS A 91 -0.64 -13.95 3.78
C LYS A 91 0.05 -12.63 3.53
N ILE A 92 0.62 -12.00 4.57
CA ILE A 92 1.22 -10.67 4.46
C ILE A 92 2.43 -10.69 3.52
N SER A 93 3.26 -11.74 3.54
CA SER A 93 4.41 -11.89 2.66
C SER A 93 4.00 -11.88 1.18
N THR A 94 3.04 -12.73 0.82
CA THR A 94 2.51 -12.82 -0.55
C THR A 94 1.84 -11.53 -1.00
N LEU A 95 1.11 -10.85 -0.11
CA LEU A 95 0.51 -9.54 -0.43
C LEU A 95 1.58 -8.47 -0.63
N ALA A 96 2.63 -8.45 0.20
CA ALA A 96 3.76 -7.55 0.05
C ALA A 96 4.45 -7.76 -1.30
N ASP A 97 4.73 -9.01 -1.69
CA ASP A 97 5.35 -9.32 -3.00
C ASP A 97 4.50 -8.82 -4.17
N GLN A 98 3.17 -8.99 -4.10
CA GLN A 98 2.26 -8.54 -5.15
C GLN A 98 2.17 -7.02 -5.25
N LEU A 99 2.10 -6.33 -4.11
CA LEU A 99 2.05 -4.87 -4.05
C LEU A 99 3.38 -4.24 -4.50
N GLU A 100 4.52 -4.82 -4.10
CA GLU A 100 5.84 -4.42 -4.56
C GLU A 100 6.00 -4.63 -6.07
N SER A 101 5.59 -5.79 -6.58
CA SER A 101 5.62 -6.09 -8.02
C SER A 101 4.74 -5.13 -8.82
N SER A 102 3.52 -4.86 -8.34
CA SER A 102 2.60 -3.88 -8.94
C SER A 102 3.22 -2.49 -8.97
N TRP A 103 3.84 -2.07 -7.87
CA TRP A 103 4.51 -0.78 -7.79
C TRP A 103 5.68 -0.69 -8.76
N HIS A 104 6.54 -1.72 -8.82
CA HIS A 104 7.68 -1.75 -9.73
C HIS A 104 7.23 -1.69 -11.20
N LYS A 105 6.21 -2.47 -11.59
CA LYS A 105 5.63 -2.41 -12.93
C LYS A 105 5.06 -1.03 -13.27
N SER A 106 4.39 -0.39 -12.30
CA SER A 106 3.87 0.97 -12.48
C SER A 106 5.00 1.96 -12.77
N LEU A 107 6.15 1.82 -12.11
CA LEU A 107 7.32 2.65 -12.36
C LEU A 107 7.93 2.41 -13.74
N LEU A 108 8.07 1.14 -14.16
CA LEU A 108 8.58 0.79 -15.49
C LEU A 108 7.70 1.36 -16.60
N PHE A 109 6.36 1.23 -16.49
CA PHE A 109 5.45 1.80 -17.47
C PHE A 109 5.47 3.33 -17.48
N LEU A 110 5.59 3.94 -16.31
CA LEU A 110 5.72 5.39 -16.19
C LEU A 110 7.01 5.88 -16.86
N GLU A 111 8.12 5.17 -16.66
CA GLU A 111 9.42 5.48 -17.25
C GLU A 111 9.38 5.33 -18.77
N ALA A 112 8.85 4.21 -19.27
CA ALA A 112 8.67 3.97 -20.71
C ALA A 112 7.81 5.06 -21.37
N ALA A 113 6.70 5.45 -20.73
CA ALA A 113 5.83 6.51 -21.25
C ALA A 113 6.42 7.91 -21.10
N ALA A 114 7.33 8.11 -20.13
CA ALA A 114 7.99 9.38 -19.96
C ALA A 114 9.08 9.63 -21.02
N GLY A 115 9.74 8.59 -21.53
CA GLY A 115 10.78 8.70 -22.56
C GLY A 115 11.83 9.78 -22.23
N ASP A 116 12.10 10.65 -23.20
CA ASP A 116 13.08 11.75 -23.08
C ASP A 116 12.51 13.05 -22.47
N LYS A 117 11.33 12.99 -21.85
CA LYS A 117 10.76 14.16 -21.18
C LYS A 117 11.70 14.67 -20.07
N THR A 118 11.62 15.98 -19.81
CA THR A 118 12.46 16.62 -18.79
C THR A 118 12.22 16.05 -17.38
N PRO A 119 13.19 16.13 -16.46
CA PRO A 119 13.04 15.66 -15.08
C PRO A 119 11.82 16.25 -14.36
N ALA A 120 11.49 17.52 -14.62
CA ALA A 120 10.32 18.18 -14.06
C ALA A 120 9.00 17.53 -14.52
N VAL A 121 8.91 17.11 -15.79
CA VAL A 121 7.74 16.41 -16.32
C VAL A 121 7.67 15.00 -15.73
N LYS A 122 8.79 14.27 -15.67
CA LYS A 122 8.88 12.95 -15.02
C LYS A 122 8.41 13.00 -13.56
N GLY A 123 8.84 14.02 -12.81
CA GLY A 123 8.42 14.26 -11.43
C GLY A 123 6.92 14.54 -11.29
N ARG A 124 6.33 15.32 -12.19
CA ARG A 124 4.87 15.59 -12.22
C ARG A 124 4.06 14.34 -12.54
N MET A 125 4.52 13.52 -13.51
CA MET A 125 3.88 12.26 -13.86
C MET A 125 3.89 11.28 -12.66
N ARG A 126 5.04 11.12 -12.00
CA ARG A 126 5.17 10.30 -10.79
C ARG A 126 4.29 10.79 -9.65
N SER A 127 4.31 12.10 -9.38
CA SER A 127 3.50 12.70 -8.32
C SER A 127 2.01 12.48 -8.57
N SER A 128 1.58 12.55 -9.83
CA SER A 128 0.19 12.32 -10.22
C SER A 128 -0.21 10.85 -10.06
N LEU A 129 0.66 9.91 -10.46
CA LEU A 129 0.45 8.48 -10.24
C LEU A 129 0.28 8.14 -8.76
N ILE A 130 1.19 8.61 -7.91
CA ILE A 130 1.13 8.38 -6.46
C ILE A 130 -0.11 9.03 -5.85
N LYS A 131 -0.45 10.24 -6.28
CA LYS A 131 -1.65 10.94 -5.81
C LYS A 131 -2.92 10.16 -6.15
N GLU A 132 -3.00 9.60 -7.35
CA GLU A 132 -4.12 8.77 -7.79
C GLU A 132 -4.24 7.49 -6.97
N MET A 133 -3.17 6.69 -6.89
CA MET A 133 -3.16 5.44 -6.13
C MET A 133 -3.56 5.68 -4.67
N ARG A 134 -3.00 6.72 -4.04
CA ARG A 134 -3.35 7.08 -2.67
C ARG A 134 -4.81 7.48 -2.54
N ARG A 135 -5.36 8.23 -3.50
CA ARG A 135 -6.78 8.62 -3.49
C ARG A 135 -7.67 7.39 -3.52
N GLU A 136 -7.42 6.46 -4.45
CA GLU A 136 -8.19 5.22 -4.57
C GLU A 136 -8.05 4.33 -3.31
N ILE A 137 -6.85 4.19 -2.75
CA ILE A 137 -6.65 3.46 -1.48
C ILE A 137 -7.45 4.10 -0.35
N ALA A 138 -7.47 5.43 -0.26
CA ALA A 138 -8.24 6.14 0.74
C ALA A 138 -9.76 5.97 0.55
N GLU A 139 -10.24 5.99 -0.70
CA GLU A 139 -11.64 5.73 -1.06
C GLU A 139 -12.07 4.28 -0.70
N ILE A 140 -11.17 3.30 -0.89
CA ILE A 140 -11.40 1.91 -0.46
C ILE A 140 -11.46 1.80 1.07
N GLY A 141 -10.67 2.62 1.77
CA GLY A 141 -10.62 2.69 3.22
C GLY A 141 -9.89 1.51 3.87
N ALA A 142 -9.58 1.65 5.16
CA ALA A 142 -8.92 0.62 5.96
C ALA A 142 -9.90 -0.39 6.60
N GLY A 143 -11.21 -0.13 6.48
CA GLY A 143 -12.27 -0.88 7.16
C GLY A 143 -12.51 -0.43 8.60
N SER A 144 -13.36 -1.18 9.32
CA SER A 144 -13.61 -0.94 10.74
C SER A 144 -12.36 -1.17 11.58
N LEU A 145 -12.22 -0.42 12.68
CA LEU A 145 -11.11 -0.57 13.64
C LEU A 145 -11.10 -1.93 14.35
N MET A 146 -12.26 -2.59 14.44
CA MET A 146 -12.44 -3.92 15.04
C MET A 146 -13.01 -4.91 14.03
N PRO A 147 -12.67 -6.21 14.13
CA PRO A 147 -13.26 -7.24 13.28
C PRO A 147 -14.74 -7.40 13.63
N GLU A 148 -15.60 -7.42 12.62
CA GLU A 148 -17.00 -7.80 12.79
C GLU A 148 -17.05 -9.28 13.22
N PHE A 149 -17.21 -9.52 14.53
CA PHE A 149 -17.54 -10.83 15.04
C PHE A 149 -18.98 -11.15 14.62
N LYS A 150 -19.15 -11.86 13.49
CA LYS A 150 -20.40 -12.57 13.22
C LYS A 150 -20.54 -13.72 14.22
N GLN A 151 -21.05 -13.43 15.42
CA GLN A 151 -21.45 -14.46 16.37
C GLN A 151 -22.74 -15.11 15.84
N SER A 152 -22.62 -16.20 15.08
CA SER A 152 -23.75 -17.12 14.91
C SER A 152 -23.75 -18.12 16.06
N THR A 153 -24.14 -17.68 17.25
CA THR A 153 -24.43 -18.61 18.35
C THR A 153 -25.78 -19.25 18.05
N LYS A 154 -25.78 -20.33 17.25
CA LYS A 154 -26.91 -21.28 17.24
C LYS A 154 -26.87 -22.02 18.57
N GLN A 155 -27.53 -21.45 19.57
CA GLN A 155 -27.86 -22.15 20.80
C GLN A 155 -28.89 -23.22 20.42
N ARG A 156 -28.47 -24.50 20.40
CA ARG A 156 -29.40 -25.62 20.29
C ARG A 156 -30.13 -25.72 21.63
N SER A 157 -31.43 -25.42 21.61
CA SER A 157 -32.42 -25.87 22.59
C SER A 157 -32.81 -27.32 22.32
#